data_AF-Q8I965-F1
#
_entry.id   AF-Q8I965-F1
#
_cell.length_a   1.000
_cell.length_b   1.000
_cell.length_c   1.000
_cell.angle_alpha   90.00
_cell.angle_beta   90.00
_cell.angle_gamma   90.00
#
_symmetry.space_group_name_H-M   'P 1'
#
loop_
_entity.id
_entity.type
_entity.pdbx_description
1 polymer ?
#
loop_
_entity_poly.entity_id
_entity_poly.type
_entity_poly.pdbx_seq_one_letter_code
_entity_poly.pdbx_strand_id
1 'polypeptide(L)'
;PRRQELCLFYLAHESQTENIETQDDLREAFIKTAAAETFLSWQYYKNKNGNDASKLDEELEKGDIPPEFLRSMFFTYADYRDICLNSDISKKDGDVKDAIDNIGKVFEKGKSAGNLSRENWWKTNGPEIWKGMICALTHEVTETDKKKNILDKYSYENLNETKDGITPLEKFASKPQFLRW
;
A
#
# COMPACT_ATOMS: atom_id res chain seq x y z
N PRO A 1 -11.56 -9.42 8.98
CA PRO A 1 -10.81 -8.28 9.57
C PRO A 1 -9.66 -7.83 8.66
N ARG A 2 -9.38 -6.53 8.50
CA ARG A 2 -8.50 -5.99 7.42
C ARG A 2 -7.19 -6.77 7.20
N ARG A 3 -6.34 -6.96 8.21
CA ARG A 3 -5.04 -7.65 8.05
C ARG A 3 -5.17 -9.10 7.57
N GLN A 4 -6.22 -9.81 8.00
CA GLN A 4 -6.43 -11.23 7.66
C GLN A 4 -6.88 -11.40 6.20
N GLU A 5 -7.49 -10.36 5.63
CA GLU A 5 -8.02 -10.33 4.26
C GLU A 5 -7.15 -9.44 3.34
N LEU A 6 -5.94 -9.10 3.78
CA LEU A 6 -5.01 -8.24 3.03
C LEU A 6 -4.70 -8.89 1.68
N CYS A 7 -4.93 -8.17 0.58
CA CYS A 7 -4.56 -8.64 -0.74
C CYS A 7 -3.05 -8.90 -0.82
N LEU A 8 -2.66 -10.12 -1.17
CA LEU A 8 -1.27 -10.49 -1.46
C LEU A 8 -1.14 -11.18 -2.82
N PHE A 9 -2.19 -11.12 -3.65
CA PHE A 9 -2.29 -11.92 -4.87
C PHE A 9 -1.09 -11.77 -5.80
N TYR A 10 -0.64 -10.54 -6.09
CA TYR A 10 0.51 -10.33 -6.99
C TYR A 10 1.86 -10.63 -6.34
N LEU A 11 1.91 -10.91 -5.03
CA LEU A 11 3.13 -11.28 -4.30
C LEU A 11 3.19 -12.78 -3.94
N ALA A 12 2.05 -13.45 -3.88
CA ALA A 12 1.92 -14.81 -3.37
C ALA A 12 1.45 -15.83 -4.40
N HIS A 13 0.55 -15.45 -5.32
CA HIS A 13 -0.07 -16.41 -6.22
C HIS A 13 0.89 -16.85 -7.32
N GLU A 14 0.99 -18.16 -7.56
CA GLU A 14 1.95 -18.78 -8.50
C GLU A 14 1.94 -18.09 -9.87
N SER A 15 0.74 -17.87 -10.43
CA SER A 15 0.53 -17.27 -11.76
C SER A 15 1.08 -15.83 -11.90
N GLN A 16 1.31 -15.15 -10.79
CA GLN A 16 1.89 -13.81 -10.76
C GLN A 16 3.38 -13.88 -10.45
N THR A 17 3.76 -14.74 -9.52
CA THR A 17 5.11 -14.79 -8.93
C THR A 17 6.17 -15.42 -9.82
N GLU A 18 5.79 -16.25 -10.78
CA GLU A 18 6.71 -16.80 -11.79
C GLU A 18 7.42 -15.70 -12.60
N ASN A 19 6.81 -14.52 -12.73
CA ASN A 19 7.35 -13.39 -13.47
C ASN A 19 8.11 -12.37 -12.61
N ILE A 20 8.31 -12.65 -11.30
CA ILE A 20 9.00 -11.74 -10.38
C ILE A 20 10.45 -12.19 -10.23
N GLU A 21 11.30 -11.75 -11.15
CA GLU A 21 12.73 -12.11 -11.16
C GLU A 21 13.60 -10.99 -10.61
N THR A 22 13.20 -9.73 -10.82
CA THR A 22 13.99 -8.55 -10.49
C THR A 22 13.35 -7.68 -9.41
N GLN A 23 14.13 -6.75 -8.87
CA GLN A 23 13.65 -5.71 -7.96
C GLN A 23 12.64 -4.76 -8.62
N ASP A 24 12.67 -4.63 -9.96
CA ASP A 24 11.70 -3.83 -10.71
C ASP A 24 10.37 -4.56 -10.88
N ASP A 25 10.41 -5.87 -11.16
CA ASP A 25 9.19 -6.71 -11.21
C ASP A 25 8.51 -6.73 -9.84
N LEU A 26 9.31 -6.82 -8.77
CA LEU A 26 8.83 -6.75 -7.40
C LEU A 26 8.13 -5.41 -7.11
N ARG A 27 8.65 -4.30 -7.66
CA ARG A 27 8.05 -2.97 -7.49
C ARG A 27 6.68 -2.95 -8.13
N GLU A 28 6.58 -3.44 -9.36
CA GLU A 28 5.31 -3.52 -10.08
C GLU A 28 4.30 -4.41 -9.33
N ALA A 29 4.72 -5.55 -8.82
CA ALA A 29 3.88 -6.45 -8.03
C ALA A 29 3.34 -5.80 -6.75
N PHE A 30 4.18 -5.06 -6.01
CA PHE A 30 3.73 -4.30 -4.85
C PHE A 30 2.75 -3.18 -5.21
N ILE A 31 3.01 -2.42 -6.28
CA ILE A 31 2.11 -1.36 -6.75
C ILE A 31 0.74 -1.95 -7.10
N LYS A 32 0.70 -3.05 -7.87
CA LYS A 32 -0.56 -3.73 -8.25
C LYS A 32 -1.31 -4.25 -7.02
N THR A 33 -0.61 -4.87 -6.09
CA THR A 33 -1.20 -5.40 -4.85
C THR A 33 -1.80 -4.28 -4.00
N ALA A 34 -1.05 -3.21 -3.77
CA ALA A 34 -1.50 -2.09 -2.95
C ALA A 34 -2.65 -1.31 -3.61
N ALA A 35 -2.61 -1.16 -4.94
CA ALA A 35 -3.71 -0.59 -5.72
C ALA A 35 -4.99 -1.45 -5.62
N ALA A 36 -4.89 -2.76 -5.83
CA ALA A 36 -6.02 -3.67 -5.73
C ALA A 36 -6.65 -3.69 -4.33
N GLU A 37 -5.82 -3.76 -3.28
CA GLU A 37 -6.27 -3.67 -1.89
C GLU A 37 -7.00 -2.36 -1.61
N THR A 38 -6.46 -1.24 -2.08
CA THR A 38 -7.06 0.08 -1.85
C THR A 38 -8.40 0.20 -2.57
N PHE A 39 -8.48 -0.27 -3.81
CA PHE A 39 -9.73 -0.28 -4.58
C PHE A 39 -10.80 -1.14 -3.89
N LEU A 40 -10.48 -2.38 -3.52
CA LEU A 40 -11.43 -3.27 -2.84
C LEU A 40 -11.83 -2.74 -1.46
N SER A 41 -10.87 -2.22 -0.70
CA SER A 41 -11.14 -1.57 0.60
C SER A 41 -12.05 -0.36 0.46
N TRP A 42 -11.90 0.44 -0.61
CA TRP A 42 -12.77 1.58 -0.87
C TRP A 42 -14.20 1.12 -1.15
N GLN A 43 -14.38 0.12 -2.02
CA GLN A 43 -15.70 -0.44 -2.31
C GLN A 43 -16.36 -1.01 -1.05
N TYR A 44 -15.59 -1.71 -0.21
CA TYR A 44 -16.07 -2.22 1.08
C TYR A 44 -16.45 -1.08 2.05
N TYR A 45 -15.63 -0.04 2.13
CA TYR A 45 -15.89 1.14 2.96
C TYR A 45 -17.17 1.85 2.51
N LYS A 46 -17.37 2.04 1.19
CA LYS A 46 -18.62 2.59 0.63
C LYS A 46 -19.83 1.73 0.99
N ASN A 47 -19.74 0.41 0.80
CA ASN A 47 -20.83 -0.52 1.10
C ASN A 47 -21.25 -0.46 2.58
N LYS A 48 -20.28 -0.41 3.50
CA LYS A 48 -20.54 -0.31 4.94
C LYS A 48 -21.24 0.98 5.36
N ASN A 49 -21.01 2.07 4.63
CA ASN A 49 -21.64 3.36 4.90
C ASN A 49 -23.01 3.53 4.20
N GLY A 50 -23.50 2.49 3.50
CA GLY A 50 -24.87 2.41 2.99
C GLY A 50 -25.26 3.60 2.12
N ASN A 51 -26.33 4.31 2.51
CA ASN A 51 -26.89 5.46 1.78
C ASN A 51 -25.91 6.66 1.65
N ASP A 52 -24.81 6.68 2.41
CA ASP A 52 -23.79 7.73 2.32
C ASP A 52 -22.69 7.44 1.29
N ALA A 53 -22.74 6.30 0.59
CA ALA A 53 -21.75 5.96 -0.44
C ALA A 53 -21.60 7.04 -1.52
N SER A 54 -22.69 7.67 -1.96
CA SER A 54 -22.63 8.76 -2.95
C SER A 54 -21.97 10.02 -2.37
N LYS A 55 -22.16 10.30 -1.07
CA LYS A 55 -21.49 11.43 -0.40
C LYS A 55 -19.98 11.20 -0.29
N LEU A 56 -19.55 9.97 -0.08
CA LEU A 56 -18.14 9.61 -0.03
C LEU A 56 -17.45 9.84 -1.39
N ASP A 57 -18.12 9.51 -2.49
CA ASP A 57 -17.61 9.80 -3.84
C ASP A 57 -17.58 11.33 -4.09
N GLU A 58 -18.60 12.08 -3.65
CA GLU A 58 -18.61 13.55 -3.71
C GLU A 58 -17.50 14.20 -2.87
N GLU A 59 -17.20 13.68 -1.68
CA GLU A 59 -16.10 14.15 -0.81
C GLU A 59 -14.75 13.88 -1.46
N LEU A 60 -14.57 12.67 -2.02
CA LEU A 60 -13.36 12.33 -2.75
C LEU A 60 -13.17 13.26 -3.95
N GLU A 61 -14.23 13.55 -4.70
CA GLU A 61 -14.20 14.53 -5.81
C GLU A 61 -13.89 15.97 -5.36
N LYS A 62 -14.25 16.36 -4.14
CA LYS A 62 -13.88 17.66 -3.56
C LYS A 62 -12.40 17.72 -3.17
N GLY A 63 -11.71 16.58 -3.17
CA GLY A 63 -10.30 16.49 -2.87
C GLY A 63 -9.99 15.98 -1.47
N ASP A 64 -10.95 15.35 -0.80
CA ASP A 64 -10.83 14.88 0.57
C ASP A 64 -11.00 13.36 0.66
N ILE A 65 -9.96 12.67 1.17
CA ILE A 65 -10.07 11.28 1.57
C ILE A 65 -10.67 11.24 2.98
N PRO A 66 -11.76 10.49 3.22
CA PRO A 66 -12.34 10.36 4.55
C PRO A 66 -11.29 9.95 5.59
N PRO A 67 -11.18 10.64 6.75
CA PRO A 67 -10.10 10.41 7.71
C PRO A 67 -9.99 8.96 8.20
N GLU A 68 -11.12 8.28 8.39
CA GLU A 68 -11.13 6.87 8.80
C GLU A 68 -10.58 5.95 7.70
N PHE A 69 -10.91 6.22 6.44
CA PHE A 69 -10.40 5.47 5.31
C PHE A 69 -8.91 5.73 5.10
N LEU A 70 -8.46 6.99 5.17
CA LEU A 70 -7.04 7.34 5.11
C LEU A 70 -6.24 6.63 6.20
N ARG A 71 -6.78 6.57 7.43
CA ARG A 71 -6.16 5.81 8.52
C ARG A 71 -6.04 4.32 8.17
N SER A 72 -7.06 3.72 7.57
CA SER A 72 -7.00 2.33 7.08
C SER A 72 -5.89 2.14 6.02
N MET A 73 -5.74 3.10 5.10
CA MET A 73 -4.65 3.07 4.11
C MET A 73 -3.27 3.10 4.77
N PHE A 74 -3.08 3.90 5.83
CA PHE A 74 -1.82 3.93 6.59
C PHE A 74 -1.50 2.56 7.19
N PHE A 75 -2.50 1.87 7.75
CA PHE A 75 -2.34 0.51 8.27
C PHE A 75 -1.94 -0.49 7.18
N THR A 76 -2.62 -0.45 6.04
CA THR A 76 -2.32 -1.31 4.89
C THR A 76 -0.91 -1.07 4.35
N TYR A 77 -0.51 0.19 4.16
CA TYR A 77 0.85 0.55 3.74
C TYR A 77 1.91 0.02 4.71
N ALA A 78 1.66 0.16 6.02
CA ALA A 78 2.55 -0.33 7.06
C ALA A 78 2.66 -1.86 7.12
N ASP A 79 1.58 -2.59 6.84
CA ASP A 79 1.63 -4.05 6.77
C ASP A 79 2.41 -4.52 5.54
N TYR A 80 2.25 -3.88 4.37
CA TYR A 80 3.08 -4.18 3.20
C TYR A 80 4.56 -3.91 3.47
N ARG A 81 4.87 -2.83 4.18
CA ARG A 81 6.23 -2.52 4.63
C ARG A 81 6.80 -3.66 5.46
N ASP A 82 6.07 -4.12 6.46
CA ASP A 82 6.55 -5.17 7.34
C ASP A 82 6.69 -6.53 6.65
N ILE A 83 5.81 -6.84 5.68
CA ILE A 83 5.96 -8.03 4.83
C ILE A 83 7.23 -7.92 3.97
N CYS A 84 7.45 -6.76 3.33
CA CYS A 84 8.65 -6.50 2.52
C CYS A 84 9.93 -6.67 3.35
N LEU A 85 9.97 -6.09 4.55
CA LEU A 85 11.13 -6.12 5.45
C LEU A 85 11.25 -7.42 6.25
N ASN A 86 10.31 -8.36 6.10
CA ASN A 86 10.21 -9.59 6.89
C ASN A 86 10.13 -9.34 8.43
N SER A 87 9.61 -8.17 8.82
CA SER A 87 9.27 -7.80 10.20
C SER A 87 7.81 -8.07 10.56
N ASP A 88 7.01 -8.55 9.60
CA ASP A 88 5.62 -8.92 9.84
C ASP A 88 5.50 -10.04 10.88
N ILE A 89 4.66 -9.79 11.89
CA ILE A 89 4.45 -10.64 13.07
C ILE A 89 3.26 -11.59 12.91
N SER A 90 2.56 -11.55 11.76
CA SER A 90 1.45 -12.46 11.52
C SER A 90 1.96 -13.90 11.40
N LYS A 91 1.01 -14.84 11.41
CA LYS A 91 1.33 -16.23 11.13
C LYS A 91 1.88 -16.32 9.69
N LYS A 92 3.07 -16.92 9.56
CA LYS A 92 3.75 -17.11 8.28
C LYS A 92 3.23 -18.39 7.61
N ASP A 93 1.97 -18.39 7.22
CA ASP A 93 1.32 -19.46 6.47
C ASP A 93 0.53 -18.91 5.26
N GLY A 94 0.16 -19.82 4.35
CA GLY A 94 -0.54 -19.49 3.09
C GLY A 94 0.11 -18.34 2.33
N ASP A 95 -0.73 -17.43 1.82
CA ASP A 95 -0.30 -16.28 1.02
C ASP A 95 0.77 -15.40 1.69
N VAL A 96 0.75 -15.28 3.03
CA VAL A 96 1.77 -14.50 3.74
C VAL A 96 3.13 -15.16 3.63
N LYS A 97 3.19 -16.48 3.83
CA LYS A 97 4.43 -17.24 3.69
C LYS A 97 4.95 -17.15 2.26
N ASP A 98 4.07 -17.37 1.29
CA ASP A 98 4.43 -17.40 -0.12
C ASP A 98 4.92 -16.03 -0.59
N ALA A 99 4.26 -14.94 -0.15
CA ALA A 99 4.76 -13.59 -0.38
C ALA A 99 6.15 -13.36 0.22
N ILE A 100 6.37 -13.72 1.50
CA ILE A 100 7.69 -13.53 2.17
C ILE A 100 8.80 -14.29 1.45
N ASP A 101 8.53 -15.53 1.05
CA ASP A 101 9.48 -16.39 0.36
C ASP A 101 9.80 -15.86 -1.04
N ASN A 102 8.79 -15.45 -1.81
CA ASN A 102 8.96 -14.90 -3.14
C ASN A 102 9.71 -13.57 -3.12
N ILE A 103 9.35 -12.67 -2.20
CA ILE A 103 10.12 -11.45 -1.94
C ILE A 103 11.57 -11.83 -1.62
N GLY A 104 11.80 -12.83 -0.76
CA GLY A 104 13.14 -13.29 -0.40
C GLY A 104 14.01 -13.69 -1.58
N LYS A 105 13.46 -14.46 -2.53
CA LYS A 105 14.16 -14.90 -3.73
C LYS A 105 14.70 -13.74 -4.57
N VAL A 106 13.98 -12.60 -4.64
CA VAL A 106 14.40 -11.41 -5.41
C VAL A 106 15.66 -10.75 -4.81
N PHE A 107 15.86 -10.89 -3.49
CA PHE A 107 17.00 -10.33 -2.77
C PHE A 107 18.15 -11.33 -2.57
N GLU A 108 18.05 -12.55 -3.11
CA GLU A 108 19.15 -13.51 -3.08
C GLU A 108 20.31 -13.05 -3.97
N LYS A 109 21.54 -13.32 -3.51
CA LYS A 109 22.75 -12.90 -4.22
C LYS A 109 22.80 -13.50 -5.63
N GLY A 110 23.02 -12.64 -6.64
CA GLY A 110 23.24 -13.04 -8.03
C GLY A 110 22.02 -12.95 -8.95
N LYS A 111 20.84 -12.50 -8.46
CA LYS A 111 19.61 -12.41 -9.26
C LYS A 111 19.19 -11.02 -9.76
N SER A 112 19.86 -9.92 -9.36
CA SER A 112 19.45 -8.59 -9.84
C SER A 112 20.58 -7.58 -9.98
N ALA A 113 20.57 -6.85 -11.11
CA ALA A 113 21.39 -5.66 -11.33
C ALA A 113 20.77 -4.48 -10.56
N GLY A 114 21.13 -4.35 -9.28
CA GLY A 114 20.63 -3.28 -8.41
C GLY A 114 20.97 -3.45 -6.93
N ASN A 115 21.03 -4.70 -6.43
CA ASN A 115 21.51 -5.11 -5.10
C ASN A 115 21.07 -4.22 -3.92
N LEU A 116 19.90 -3.57 -3.96
CA LEU A 116 19.40 -2.87 -2.78
C LEU A 116 19.03 -3.90 -1.70
N SER A 117 19.34 -3.61 -0.44
CA SER A 117 18.74 -4.34 0.68
C SER A 117 17.23 -4.10 0.70
N ARG A 118 16.45 -4.94 1.40
CA ARG A 118 15.01 -4.76 1.55
C ARG A 118 14.66 -3.37 2.09
N GLU A 119 15.45 -2.86 3.04
CA GLU A 119 15.27 -1.54 3.63
C GLU A 119 15.49 -0.42 2.62
N ASN A 120 16.58 -0.47 1.85
CA ASN A 120 16.86 0.53 0.82
C ASN A 120 15.87 0.44 -0.33
N TRP A 121 15.46 -0.78 -0.69
CA TRP A 121 14.45 -1.01 -1.71
C TRP A 121 13.10 -0.41 -1.29
N TRP A 122 12.65 -0.65 -0.05
CA TRP A 122 11.42 -0.05 0.47
C TRP A 122 11.54 1.47 0.54
N LYS A 123 12.67 2.01 1.01
CA LYS A 123 12.89 3.45 1.06
C LYS A 123 12.78 4.10 -0.32
N THR A 124 13.26 3.43 -1.37
CA THR A 124 13.18 3.90 -2.75
C THR A 124 11.77 3.75 -3.33
N ASN A 125 11.11 2.62 -3.10
CA ASN A 125 9.88 2.24 -3.83
C ASN A 125 8.58 2.44 -3.03
N GLY A 126 8.65 2.54 -1.70
CA GLY A 126 7.53 2.86 -0.82
C GLY A 126 6.71 4.07 -1.27
N PRO A 127 7.34 5.19 -1.68
CA PRO A 127 6.62 6.33 -2.25
C PRO A 127 5.76 5.98 -3.48
N GLU A 128 6.28 5.17 -4.40
CA GLU A 128 5.54 4.73 -5.60
C GLU A 128 4.42 3.74 -5.26
N ILE A 129 4.62 2.88 -4.24
CA ILE A 129 3.58 1.98 -3.73
C ILE A 129 2.42 2.81 -3.15
N TRP A 130 2.73 3.81 -2.30
CA TRP A 130 1.73 4.72 -1.74
C TRP A 130 0.98 5.49 -2.83
N LYS A 131 1.71 6.03 -3.81
CA LYS A 131 1.12 6.69 -4.98
C LYS A 131 0.19 5.75 -5.76
N GLY A 132 0.56 4.48 -5.92
CA GLY A 132 -0.29 3.44 -6.49
C GLY A 132 -1.63 3.28 -5.74
N MET A 133 -1.60 3.32 -4.41
CA MET A 133 -2.81 3.30 -3.58
C MET A 133 -3.73 4.50 -3.87
N ILE A 134 -3.17 5.72 -3.91
CA ILE A 134 -3.94 6.95 -4.20
C ILE A 134 -4.47 6.95 -5.64
N CYS A 135 -3.69 6.47 -6.61
CA CYS A 135 -4.12 6.32 -7.99
C CYS A 135 -5.31 5.36 -8.13
N ALA A 136 -5.32 4.26 -7.39
CA ALA A 136 -6.42 3.30 -7.38
C ALA A 136 -7.68 3.88 -6.74
N LEU A 137 -7.53 4.58 -5.62
CA LEU A 137 -8.64 5.28 -4.95
C LEU A 137 -9.29 6.32 -5.87
N THR A 138 -8.48 7.08 -6.61
CA THR A 138 -8.93 8.15 -7.50
C THR A 138 -9.15 7.70 -8.94
N HIS A 139 -9.31 6.39 -9.19
CA HIS A 139 -9.50 5.87 -10.55
C HIS A 139 -10.77 6.41 -11.21
N GLU A 140 -11.85 6.54 -10.44
CA GLU A 140 -13.17 7.01 -10.91
C GLU A 140 -13.29 8.55 -10.98
N VAL A 141 -12.32 9.29 -10.44
CA VAL A 141 -12.28 10.76 -10.53
C VAL A 141 -11.86 11.16 -11.95
N THR A 142 -12.81 11.67 -12.73
CA THR A 142 -12.63 11.99 -14.16
C THR A 142 -11.98 13.36 -14.40
N GLU A 143 -12.23 14.32 -13.50
CA GLU A 143 -11.67 15.67 -13.57
C GLU A 143 -10.17 15.66 -13.24
N THR A 144 -9.34 15.90 -14.26
CA THR A 144 -7.87 15.83 -14.17
C THR A 144 -7.30 16.72 -13.05
N ASP A 145 -7.80 17.94 -12.91
CA ASP A 145 -7.30 18.89 -11.91
C ASP A 145 -7.65 18.44 -10.48
N LYS A 146 -8.87 17.94 -10.26
CA LYS A 146 -9.28 17.37 -8.97
C LYS A 146 -8.40 16.17 -8.61
N LYS A 147 -8.19 15.25 -9.56
CA LYS A 147 -7.33 14.08 -9.38
C LYS A 147 -5.90 14.47 -9.03
N LYS A 148 -5.34 15.46 -9.73
CA LYS A 148 -4.00 15.99 -9.45
C LYS A 148 -3.93 16.62 -8.06
N ASN A 149 -4.96 17.35 -7.64
CA ASN A 149 -5.02 17.96 -6.31
C ASN A 149 -5.04 16.90 -5.19
N ILE A 150 -5.76 15.79 -5.37
CA ILE A 150 -5.76 14.67 -4.42
C ILE A 150 -4.38 14.02 -4.35
N LEU A 151 -3.79 13.72 -5.51
CA LEU A 151 -2.45 13.12 -5.60
C LEU A 151 -1.37 13.99 -4.96
N ASP A 152 -1.46 15.31 -5.13
CA ASP A 152 -0.55 16.26 -4.49
C ASP A 152 -0.81 16.32 -2.98
N LYS A 153 -2.04 16.60 -2.55
CA LYS A 153 -2.39 16.75 -1.13
C LYS A 153 -2.04 15.54 -0.27
N TYR A 154 -2.25 14.34 -0.81
CA TYR A 154 -1.95 13.07 -0.14
C TYR A 154 -0.69 12.40 -0.69
N SER A 155 0.20 13.17 -1.32
CA SER A 155 1.50 12.67 -1.77
C SER A 155 2.31 12.12 -0.60
N TYR A 156 3.23 11.21 -0.91
CA TYR A 156 4.11 10.64 0.10
C TYR A 156 4.94 11.74 0.78
N GLU A 157 5.39 12.72 0.02
CA GLU A 157 6.15 13.88 0.50
C GLU A 157 5.30 14.71 1.48
N ASN A 158 4.09 15.12 1.07
CA ASN A 158 3.23 15.99 1.88
C ASN A 158 2.73 15.31 3.16
N LEU A 159 2.51 13.99 3.13
CA LEU A 159 2.14 13.20 4.32
C LEU A 159 3.32 12.89 5.24
N ASN A 160 4.55 13.15 4.81
CA ASN A 160 5.75 13.00 5.64
C ASN A 160 6.33 14.34 6.13
N GLU A 161 5.77 15.47 5.71
CA GLU A 161 6.07 16.76 6.31
C GLU A 161 5.69 16.78 7.79
N THR A 162 6.56 17.37 8.62
CA THR A 162 6.30 17.49 10.06
C THR A 162 5.30 18.60 10.29
N LYS A 163 4.06 18.25 10.64
CA LYS A 163 2.96 19.18 10.98
C LYS A 163 2.45 18.85 12.38
N ASP A 164 2.13 19.88 13.16
CA ASP A 164 1.65 19.70 14.53
C ASP A 164 0.38 18.82 14.56
N GLY A 165 0.39 17.79 15.42
CA GLY A 165 -0.74 16.89 15.60
C GLY A 165 -0.92 15.79 14.55
N ILE A 166 -0.15 15.79 13.44
CA ILE A 166 -0.23 14.76 12.40
C ILE A 166 0.96 13.82 12.54
N THR A 167 0.71 12.51 12.62
CA THR A 167 1.80 11.52 12.57
C THR A 167 2.18 11.29 11.10
N PRO A 168 3.44 11.55 10.69
CA PRO A 168 3.93 11.26 9.36
C PRO A 168 3.68 9.81 8.94
N LEU A 169 3.39 9.57 7.66
CA LEU A 169 3.13 8.22 7.12
C LEU A 169 4.24 7.23 7.45
N GLU A 170 5.50 7.57 7.17
CA GLU A 170 6.64 6.69 7.47
C GLU A 170 6.89 6.53 8.96
N LYS A 171 6.66 7.58 9.75
CA LYS A 171 6.76 7.48 11.21
C LYS A 171 5.70 6.55 11.76
N PHE A 172 4.51 6.53 11.18
CA PHE A 172 3.47 5.57 11.51
C PHE A 172 3.88 4.14 11.08
N ALA A 173 4.32 3.97 9.83
CA ALA A 173 4.65 2.66 9.25
C ALA A 173 5.86 1.99 9.89
N SER A 174 6.79 2.78 10.47
CA SER A 174 7.96 2.29 11.18
C SER A 174 7.72 1.92 12.65
N LYS A 175 6.56 2.28 13.24
CA LYS A 175 6.20 1.81 14.59
C LYS A 175 6.14 0.28 14.58
N PRO A 176 6.65 -0.43 15.61
CA PRO A 176 6.52 -1.88 15.68
C PRO A 176 5.08 -2.35 15.43
N GLN A 177 4.89 -3.37 14.59
CA GLN A 177 3.56 -3.81 14.15
C GLN A 177 2.61 -4.13 15.32
N PHE A 178 3.17 -4.70 16.40
CA PHE A 178 2.46 -4.97 17.66
C PHE A 178 1.80 -3.72 18.28
N LEU A 179 2.41 -2.54 18.14
CA LEU A 179 1.85 -1.29 18.67
C LEU A 179 0.86 -0.62 17.72
N ARG A 180 0.76 -1.10 16.47
CA ARG A 180 -0.19 -0.60 15.48
C ARG A 180 -1.50 -1.38 15.56
N TRP A 181 -1.42 -2.70 15.59
CA TRP A 181 -2.59 -3.59 15.73
C TRP A 181 -3.25 -3.46 17.10
#